data_AF-A0A537TNJ4-F1
#
_entry.id   AF-A0A537TNJ4-F1
#
_cell.length_a   1.000
_cell.length_b   1.000
_cell.length_c   1.000
_cell.angle_alpha   90.00
_cell.angle_beta   90.00
_cell.angle_gamma   90.00
#
_symmetry.space_group_name_H-M   'P 1'
#
loop_
_entity.id
_entity.type
_entity.pdbx_description
1 polymer ?
#
loop_
_entity_poly.entity_id
_entity_poly.type
_entity_poly.pdbx_seq_one_letter_code
_entity_poly.pdbx_strand_id
1 'polypeptide(L)'
;MSRQLTVDGVRIADDAPCYVIAEIGHNHQGDVEKAKQLISSAHEWGANAVKLQKRSNRTLYTREFYEQPYDNEFSFGRTYGEHREALELDA
;
A
#
# COMPACT_ATOMS: atom_id res chain seq x y z
N MET A 1 27.77 9.52 -17.56
CA MET A 1 27.84 8.46 -16.54
C MET A 1 26.48 7.79 -16.50
N SER A 2 26.42 6.46 -16.39
CA SER A 2 25.15 5.73 -16.21
C SER A 2 24.60 6.01 -14.81
N ARG A 3 23.29 6.28 -14.69
CA ARG A 3 22.64 6.48 -13.39
C ARG A 3 22.51 5.12 -12.71
N GLN A 4 22.80 5.05 -11.41
CA GLN A 4 22.64 3.82 -10.64
C GLN A 4 22.22 4.08 -9.19
N LEU A 5 21.47 3.13 -8.63
CA LEU A 5 21.04 3.05 -7.24
C LEU A 5 21.10 1.58 -6.80
N THR A 6 21.44 1.31 -5.54
CA THR A 6 21.36 -0.03 -4.96
C THR A 6 20.30 -0.04 -3.86
N VAL A 7 19.34 -0.95 -3.95
CA VAL A 7 18.29 -1.17 -2.93
C VAL A 7 18.33 -2.63 -2.54
N ASP A 8 18.58 -2.91 -1.26
CA ASP A 8 18.66 -4.28 -0.70
C ASP A 8 19.56 -5.22 -1.53
N GLY A 9 20.75 -4.74 -1.90
CA GLY A 9 21.71 -5.50 -2.71
C GLY A 9 21.38 -5.60 -4.21
N VAL A 10 20.21 -5.14 -4.66
CA VAL A 10 19.82 -5.13 -6.07
C VAL A 10 20.27 -3.84 -6.75
N ARG A 11 21.02 -3.96 -7.85
CA ARG A 11 21.48 -2.83 -8.67
C ARG A 11 20.38 -2.39 -9.63
N ILE A 12 19.98 -1.13 -9.53
CA ILE A 12 19.02 -0.43 -10.41
C ILE A 12 19.83 0.54 -11.27
N ALA A 13 19.83 0.38 -12.58
CA ALA A 13 20.64 1.19 -13.49
C ALA A 13 20.06 1.25 -14.91
N ASP A 14 20.53 2.21 -15.71
CA ASP A 14 20.11 2.39 -17.11
C ASP A 14 20.41 1.16 -18.01
N ASP A 15 21.34 0.29 -17.57
CA ASP A 15 21.80 -0.91 -18.28
C ASP A 15 21.38 -2.23 -17.58
N ALA A 16 20.47 -2.17 -16.61
CA ALA A 16 19.99 -3.32 -15.85
C ALA A 16 18.49 -3.59 -16.13
N PRO A 17 17.99 -4.80 -15.84
CA PRO A 17 16.55 -5.06 -15.85
C PRO A 17 15.78 -4.10 -14.92
N CYS A 18 14.50 -3.89 -15.22
CA CYS A 18 13.63 -3.07 -14.40
C CYS A 18 13.55 -3.60 -12.96
N TYR A 19 13.62 -2.69 -11.99
CA TYR A 19 13.30 -2.98 -10.60
C TYR A 19 11.78 -2.87 -10.39
N VAL A 20 11.12 -4.00 -10.13
CA VAL A 20 9.67 -4.11 -10.01
C VAL A 20 9.25 -4.03 -8.55
N ILE A 21 8.41 -3.04 -8.24
CA ILE A 21 7.77 -2.90 -6.92
C ILE A 21 6.29 -3.30 -7.06
N ALA A 22 5.87 -4.34 -6.35
CA ALA A 22 4.46 -4.71 -6.25
C ALA A 22 3.74 -3.77 -5.26
N GLU A 23 2.88 -2.89 -5.79
CA GLU A 23 2.07 -1.98 -4.96
C GLU A 23 0.89 -2.74 -4.34
N ILE A 24 1.06 -3.17 -3.09
CA ILE A 24 -0.01 -3.76 -2.28
C ILE A 24 -0.98 -2.67 -1.80
N GLY A 25 -0.45 -1.49 -1.47
CA GLY A 25 -1.26 -0.37 -1.00
C GLY A 25 -2.08 -0.76 0.23
N HIS A 26 -3.41 -0.72 0.10
CA HIS A 26 -4.38 -1.16 1.12
C HIS A 26 -5.21 -2.38 0.66
N ASN A 27 -4.75 -3.15 -0.35
CA ASN A 27 -5.48 -4.31 -0.86
C ASN A 27 -5.64 -5.44 0.18
N HIS A 28 -4.90 -5.36 1.28
CA HIS A 28 -5.07 -6.19 2.48
C HIS A 28 -6.34 -5.88 3.27
N GLN A 29 -7.00 -4.73 3.04
CA GLN A 29 -8.29 -4.39 3.66
C GLN A 29 -8.28 -4.49 5.20
N GLY A 30 -7.23 -3.97 5.85
CA GLY A 30 -7.05 -4.09 7.30
C GLY A 30 -6.65 -5.48 7.83
N ASP A 31 -6.60 -6.51 6.98
CA ASP A 31 -6.26 -7.88 7.39
C ASP A 31 -4.76 -8.18 7.23
N VAL A 32 -4.07 -8.41 8.35
CA VAL A 32 -2.63 -8.76 8.40
C VAL A 32 -2.32 -10.08 7.69
N GLU A 33 -3.18 -11.09 7.81
CA GLU A 33 -2.95 -12.39 7.16
C GLU A 33 -3.12 -12.26 5.65
N LYS A 34 -4.09 -11.48 5.19
CA LYS A 34 -4.22 -11.13 3.77
C LYS A 34 -3.01 -10.33 3.28
N ALA A 35 -2.48 -9.41 4.08
CA ALA A 35 -1.24 -8.69 3.73
C ALA A 35 -0.07 -9.66 3.52
N LYS A 36 0.12 -10.62 4.42
CA LYS A 36 1.17 -11.65 4.29
C LYS A 36 1.01 -12.49 3.02
N GLN A 37 -0.22 -12.90 2.70
CA GLN A 37 -0.50 -13.65 1.46
C GLN A 37 -0.15 -12.84 0.21
N LEU A 38 -0.47 -11.55 0.18
CA LEU A 38 -0.10 -10.66 -0.94
C LEU A 38 1.42 -10.50 -1.08
N ILE A 39 2.13 -10.43 0.05
CA ILE A 39 3.60 -10.37 0.06
C ILE A 39 4.21 -11.68 -0.49
N SER A 40 3.73 -12.83 -0.01
CA SER A 40 4.18 -14.14 -0.50
C SER A 40 3.95 -14.27 -2.01
N SER A 41 2.76 -13.89 -2.49
CA SER A 41 2.46 -13.94 -3.93
C SER A 41 3.38 -13.02 -4.75
N ALA A 42 3.63 -11.78 -4.29
CA ALA A 42 4.53 -10.88 -5.00
C ALA A 42 5.96 -11.45 -5.11
N HIS A 43 6.44 -12.13 -4.06
CA HIS A 43 7.73 -12.81 -4.08
C HIS A 43 7.74 -13.98 -5.07
N GLU A 44 6.71 -14.83 -5.07
CA GLU A 44 6.58 -15.98 -5.99
C GLU A 44 6.61 -15.56 -7.47
N TRP A 45 6.06 -14.39 -7.80
CA TRP A 45 6.04 -13.85 -9.16
C TRP A 45 7.26 -12.97 -9.51
N GLY A 46 8.26 -12.89 -8.62
CA GLY A 46 9.54 -12.25 -8.91
C GLY A 46 9.58 -10.74 -8.77
N ALA A 47 8.67 -10.12 -8.01
CA ALA A 47 8.81 -8.71 -7.66
C ALA A 47 10.07 -8.50 -6.78
N ASN A 48 10.78 -7.39 -6.98
CA ASN A 48 11.99 -7.08 -6.22
C ASN A 48 11.66 -6.51 -4.83
N ALA A 49 10.52 -5.84 -4.71
CA ALA A 49 10.01 -5.33 -3.45
C ALA A 49 8.47 -5.27 -3.45
N VAL A 50 7.91 -5.15 -2.27
CA VAL A 50 6.49 -4.83 -2.05
C VAL A 50 6.38 -3.45 -1.42
N LYS A 51 5.29 -2.74 -1.70
CA LYS A 51 5.00 -1.45 -1.08
C LYS A 51 3.60 -1.44 -0.47
N LEU A 52 3.54 -1.15 0.83
CA LEU A 52 2.30 -0.92 1.57
C LEU A 52 2.09 0.59 1.77
N GLN A 53 0.86 0.97 2.08
CA GLN A 53 0.52 2.33 2.49
C GLN A 53 0.12 2.32 3.97
N LYS A 54 0.63 3.28 4.75
CA LYS A 54 0.25 3.52 6.14
C LYS A 54 -0.07 5.00 6.29
N ARG A 55 -1.22 5.34 6.87
CA ARG A 55 -1.64 6.73 7.02
C ARG A 55 -2.09 7.02 8.45
N SER A 56 -1.94 8.28 8.84
CA SER A 56 -2.67 8.85 9.98
C SER A 56 -3.87 9.60 9.42
N ASN A 57 -4.99 8.90 9.18
CA ASN A 57 -6.13 9.45 8.43
C ASN A 57 -6.71 10.71 9.06
N ARG A 58 -6.77 10.78 10.40
CA ARG A 58 -7.25 11.95 11.16
C ARG A 58 -6.36 13.19 11.01
N THR A 59 -5.08 13.00 10.70
CA THR A 59 -4.14 14.11 10.45
C THR A 59 -4.10 14.47 8.97
N LEU A 60 -4.29 13.47 8.10
CA LEU A 60 -4.19 13.62 6.66
C LEU A 60 -5.38 14.37 6.05
N TYR A 61 -6.59 14.11 6.54
CA TYR A 61 -7.81 14.68 5.98
C TYR A 61 -8.33 15.85 6.81
N THR A 62 -8.97 16.81 6.14
CA THR A 62 -9.79 17.79 6.86
C THR A 62 -10.92 17.05 7.57
N ARG A 63 -11.39 17.62 8.68
CA ARG A 63 -12.51 17.04 9.43
C ARG A 63 -13.75 16.87 8.55
N GLU A 64 -14.06 17.86 7.72
CA GLU A 64 -15.18 17.82 6.78
C GLU A 64 -15.11 16.62 5.83
N PHE A 65 -13.95 16.38 5.22
CA PHE A 65 -13.78 15.25 4.29
C PHE A 65 -13.76 13.90 5.02
N TYR A 66 -13.16 13.85 6.21
CA TYR A 66 -13.15 12.64 7.05
C TYR A 66 -14.57 12.22 7.46
N GLU A 67 -15.42 13.18 7.84
CA GLU A 67 -16.80 12.94 8.30
C GLU A 67 -17.81 12.82 7.15
N GLN A 68 -17.39 13.06 5.89
CA GLN A 68 -18.27 12.99 4.72
C GLN A 68 -18.89 11.59 4.57
N PRO A 69 -20.21 11.47 4.34
CA PRO A 69 -20.85 10.21 4.01
C PRO A 69 -20.20 9.54 2.79
N TYR A 70 -19.95 8.24 2.90
CA TYR A 70 -19.33 7.46 1.82
C TYR A 70 -20.21 6.25 1.50
N ASP A 71 -21.22 6.51 0.66
CA ASP A 71 -22.21 5.54 0.22
C ASP A 71 -21.70 4.79 -1.02
N ASN A 72 -21.03 3.67 -0.78
CA ASN A 72 -20.47 2.78 -1.78
C ASN A 72 -20.66 1.33 -1.32
N GLU A 73 -21.00 0.41 -2.22
CA GLU A 73 -21.20 -1.02 -1.92
C GLU A 73 -19.93 -1.69 -1.35
N PHE A 74 -18.75 -1.17 -1.72
CA PHE A 74 -17.46 -1.63 -1.20
C PHE A 74 -16.95 -0.78 -0.02
N SER A 75 -17.82 0.04 0.57
CA SER A 75 -17.46 0.80 1.76
C SER A 75 -17.32 -0.11 2.97
N PHE A 76 -16.36 0.24 3.85
CA PHE A 76 -16.14 -0.44 5.12
C PHE A 76 -16.70 0.38 6.30
N GLY A 77 -17.43 1.46 6.02
CA GLY A 77 -17.96 2.38 7.01
C GLY A 77 -19.00 3.34 6.43
N ARG A 78 -19.59 4.17 7.28
CA ARG A 78 -20.61 5.17 6.89
C ARG A 78 -19.99 6.43 6.33
N THR A 79 -18.78 6.77 6.78
CA THR A 79 -18.03 7.95 6.35
C THR A 79 -16.77 7.56 5.60
N TYR A 80 -16.19 8.50 4.86
CA TYR A 80 -14.91 8.29 4.21
C TYR A 80 -13.83 7.94 5.23
N GLY A 81 -13.80 8.66 6.36
CA GLY A 81 -12.89 8.37 7.47
C GLY A 81 -13.02 6.95 7.98
N GLU A 82 -14.23 6.48 8.31
CA GLU A 82 -14.45 5.11 8.78
C GLU A 82 -13.98 4.05 7.76
N HIS A 83 -14.28 4.25 6.48
CA HIS A 83 -13.77 3.37 5.42
C HIS A 83 -12.23 3.35 5.39
N ARG A 84 -11.58 4.51 5.54
CA ARG A 84 -10.11 4.60 5.53
C ARG A 84 -9.46 3.97 6.75
N GLU A 85 -10.05 4.13 7.95
CA GLU A 85 -9.54 3.48 9.15
C GLU A 85 -9.63 1.95 9.06
N ALA A 86 -10.72 1.42 8.52
CA ALA A 86 -10.90 -0.03 8.33
C ALA A 86 -9.86 -0.66 7.38
N LEU A 87 -9.19 0.14 6.54
CA LEU A 87 -8.16 -0.32 5.64
C LEU A 87 -6.76 -0.33 6.27
N GLU A 88 -6.54 0.38 7.38
CA GLU A 88 -5.23 0.43 8.04
C GLU A 88 -4.95 -0.88 8.78
N LEU A 89 -3.69 -1.32 8.80
CA LEU A 89 -3.27 -2.38 9.71
C LEU A 89 -3.04 -1.78 11.11
N ASP A 90 -3.48 -2.48 12.16
CA ASP A 90 -3.21 -2.09 13.54
C ASP A 90 -1.70 -2.00 13.80
N ALA A 91 -1.31 -1.06 14.67
CA ALA A 91 0.07 -0.84 15.08
C ALA A 91 0.44 -1.73 16.27
#